data_AF-A0A7S1MZ73-F1
#
_entry.id   AF-A0A7S1MZ73-F1
#
_cell.length_a   1.000
_cell.length_b   1.000
_cell.length_c   1.000
_cell.angle_alpha   90.00
_cell.angle_beta   90.00
_cell.angle_gamma   90.00
#
_symmetry.space_group_name_H-M   'P 1'
#
loop_
_entity.id
_entity.type
_entity.pdbx_description
1 polymer ?
#
loop_
_entity_poly.entity_id
_entity_poly.type
_entity_poly.pdbx_seq_one_letter_code
_entity_poly.pdbx_strand_id
1 'polypeptide(L)'
;ENNTTKKRTKSHPASTAALNTVCGEGEVSIAGTVLRHFWDEFILPLAMHIRRAGGDPASGMSALDSLVLSNRPVKLALMDLFETVLRQGLVAPWTAVPALVALCAYPDAAVHQQACQILKNYILEKRLDFFESKLIDAIQSLFELSFDISAQCGSLQSSSGKVLTEEMMEGL
;
A
#
# COMPACT_ATOMS: atom_id res chain seq x y z
N GLU A 1 26.25 31.45 64.60
CA GLU A 1 25.88 32.69 63.87
C GLU A 1 25.99 32.42 62.37
N ASN A 2 24.85 32.38 61.65
CA ASN A 2 24.35 33.41 60.71
C ASN A 2 25.00 33.34 59.31
N ASN A 3 24.36 33.51 58.14
CA ASN A 3 22.97 33.57 57.68
C ASN A 3 23.02 33.69 56.12
N THR A 4 22.17 32.95 55.39
CA THR A 4 21.42 33.27 54.14
C THR A 4 21.90 34.25 53.02
N THR A 5 21.80 33.74 51.77
CA THR A 5 21.07 34.28 50.55
C THR A 5 21.60 35.37 49.57
N LYS A 6 21.22 35.14 48.28
CA LYS A 6 21.01 36.02 47.09
C LYS A 6 22.28 36.35 46.25
N LYS A 7 22.27 36.38 44.91
CA LYS A 7 21.26 36.87 43.95
C LYS A 7 21.51 36.35 42.50
N ARG A 8 20.51 36.59 41.66
CA ARG A 8 20.13 36.04 40.34
C ARG A 8 20.54 36.98 39.19
N THR A 9 21.00 36.47 38.04
CA THR A 9 20.84 37.15 36.73
C THR A 9 20.71 36.13 35.59
N LYS A 10 19.61 36.26 34.84
CA LYS A 10 19.27 35.58 33.58
C LYS A 10 19.95 36.31 32.40
N SER A 11 20.40 35.56 31.39
CA SER A 11 20.28 35.93 29.95
C SER A 11 20.69 34.77 29.03
N HIS A 12 19.70 34.02 28.53
CA HIS A 12 19.72 33.35 27.22
C HIS A 12 19.28 34.39 26.15
N PRO A 13 19.58 34.26 24.83
CA PRO A 13 19.32 33.03 24.05
C PRO A 13 20.20 32.74 22.81
N ALA A 14 20.16 31.49 22.34
CA ALA A 14 20.24 31.02 20.94
C ALA A 14 20.57 29.51 20.98
N SER A 15 19.60 28.62 21.24
CA SER A 15 18.70 28.03 20.24
C SER A 15 19.40 27.30 19.08
N THR A 16 20.29 26.36 19.40
CA THR A 16 20.45 25.15 18.58
C THR A 16 19.53 24.08 19.16
N ALA A 17 18.28 24.07 18.70
CA ALA A 17 17.29 23.06 19.04
C ALA A 17 17.76 21.71 18.49
N ALA A 18 18.51 20.97 19.30
CA ALA A 18 18.58 19.53 19.16
C ALA A 18 17.16 19.00 19.35
N LEU A 19 16.58 18.42 18.30
CA LEU A 19 15.36 17.63 18.40
C LEU A 19 15.68 16.37 19.20
N ASN A 20 15.70 16.51 20.53
CA ASN A 20 15.62 15.38 21.45
C ASN A 20 14.23 14.76 21.29
N THR A 21 14.07 13.84 20.33
CA THR A 21 12.92 12.94 20.34
C THR A 21 13.20 11.84 21.35
N VAL A 22 12.86 12.14 22.61
CA VAL A 22 12.67 11.16 23.67
C VAL A 22 11.46 10.30 23.27
N CYS A 23 11.67 9.24 22.50
CA CYS A 23 10.70 8.15 22.45
C CYS A 23 10.87 7.38 23.77
N GLY A 24 10.16 7.83 24.79
CA GLY A 24 10.18 7.25 26.12
C GLY A 24 9.79 5.77 26.10
N GLU A 25 10.54 4.97 26.85
CA GLU A 25 10.18 3.61 27.20
C GLU A 25 8.77 3.59 27.80
N GLY A 26 7.78 3.11 27.03
CA GLY A 26 6.40 2.92 27.49
C GLY A 26 5.33 3.73 26.77
N GLU A 27 5.69 4.76 25.99
CA GLU A 27 4.73 5.46 25.14
C GLU A 27 4.69 4.83 23.75
N VAL A 28 3.50 4.50 23.25
CA VAL A 28 3.32 4.05 21.88
C VAL A 28 3.84 5.17 20.97
N SER A 29 4.94 4.92 20.27
CA SER A 29 5.55 5.88 19.34
C SER A 29 4.46 6.57 18.51
N ILE A 30 4.43 7.90 18.53
CA ILE A 30 3.47 8.70 17.75
C ILE A 30 3.49 8.26 16.29
N ALA A 31 4.69 7.99 15.74
CA ALA A 31 4.85 7.46 14.39
C ALA A 31 4.16 6.11 14.21
N GLY A 32 4.29 5.19 15.16
CA GLY A 32 3.63 3.88 15.12
C GLY A 32 2.10 3.98 15.22
N THR A 33 1.57 4.86 16.08
CA THR A 33 0.13 5.09 16.22
C THR A 33 -0.46 5.69 14.95
N VAL A 34 0.18 6.73 14.41
CA VAL A 34 -0.23 7.38 13.16
C VAL A 34 -0.19 6.37 12.03
N LEU A 35 0.91 5.63 11.87
CA LEU A 35 1.01 4.65 10.80
C LEU A 35 -0.05 3.57 10.89
N ARG A 36 -0.33 3.00 12.08
CA ARG A 36 -1.41 2.00 12.21
C ARG A 36 -2.77 2.54 11.80
N HIS A 37 -3.08 3.80 12.14
CA HIS A 37 -4.33 4.42 11.73
C HIS A 37 -4.43 4.56 10.20
N PHE A 38 -3.37 5.06 9.55
CA PHE A 38 -3.36 5.24 8.10
C PHE A 38 -3.13 3.94 7.32
N TRP A 39 -2.58 2.90 7.96
CA TRP A 39 -2.23 1.63 7.34
C TRP A 39 -3.45 0.95 6.75
N ASP A 40 -4.45 0.69 7.60
CA ASP A 40 -5.65 -0.03 7.19
C ASP A 40 -6.60 0.85 6.36
N GLU A 41 -6.72 2.14 6.70
CA GLU A 41 -7.69 3.03 6.05
C GLU A 41 -7.23 3.57 4.69
N PHE A 42 -5.92 3.74 4.47
CA PHE A 42 -5.42 4.44 3.29
C PHE A 42 -4.30 3.69 2.57
N ILE A 43 -3.29 3.18 3.28
CA ILE A 43 -2.11 2.60 2.65
C ILE A 43 -2.45 1.26 1.98
N LEU A 44 -3.12 0.33 2.68
CA LEU A 44 -3.51 -0.95 2.12
C LEU A 44 -4.51 -0.78 0.95
N PRO A 45 -5.58 0.03 1.05
CA PRO A 45 -6.45 0.29 -0.10
C PRO A 45 -5.73 0.93 -1.28
N LEU A 46 -4.80 1.87 -1.05
CA LEU A 46 -4.02 2.49 -2.11
C LEU A 46 -3.08 1.50 -2.80
N ALA A 47 -2.53 0.53 -2.05
CA ALA A 47 -1.72 -0.56 -2.60
C ALA A 47 -2.53 -1.46 -3.54
N MET A 48 -3.82 -1.61 -3.31
CA MET A 48 -4.73 -2.38 -4.17
C MET A 48 -5.34 -1.54 -5.29
N HIS A 49 -5.45 -0.22 -5.11
CA HIS A 49 -6.06 0.67 -6.09
C HIS A 49 -5.31 0.69 -7.42
N ILE A 50 -6.06 0.65 -8.52
CA ILE A 50 -5.53 0.82 -9.88
C ILE A 50 -6.15 2.07 -10.49
N ARG A 51 -5.33 3.10 -10.68
CA ARG A 51 -5.73 4.32 -11.39
C ARG A 51 -5.94 3.99 -12.86
N ARG A 52 -7.12 4.36 -13.36
CA ARG A 52 -7.44 4.28 -14.79
C ARG A 52 -6.55 5.22 -15.58
N ALA A 53 -5.83 4.68 -16.57
CA ALA A 53 -5.07 5.48 -17.50
C ALA A 53 -6.05 6.27 -18.39
N GLY A 54 -6.03 7.61 -18.27
CA GLY A 54 -6.84 8.52 -19.10
C GLY A 54 -6.26 8.77 -20.49
N GLY A 55 -5.63 7.75 -21.10
CA GLY A 55 -4.88 7.91 -22.35
C GLY A 55 -5.78 7.93 -23.58
N ASP A 56 -5.49 8.83 -24.52
CA ASP A 56 -6.11 8.85 -25.84
C ASP A 56 -5.84 7.52 -26.57
N PRO A 57 -6.85 6.90 -27.21
CA PRO A 57 -6.70 5.64 -27.95
C PRO A 57 -5.77 5.74 -29.17
N ALA A 58 -5.31 6.94 -29.52
CA ALA A 58 -4.41 7.20 -30.64
C ALA A 58 -2.92 6.88 -30.35
N SER A 59 -2.55 6.56 -29.11
CA SER A 59 -1.14 6.42 -28.71
C SER A 59 -0.44 5.15 -29.23
N GLY A 60 -1.18 4.15 -29.76
CA GLY A 60 -0.61 2.87 -30.22
C GLY A 60 0.03 2.01 -29.11
N MET A 61 0.09 2.53 -27.88
CA MET A 61 0.59 1.86 -26.68
C MET A 61 -0.47 0.89 -26.14
N SER A 62 -0.04 -0.30 -25.69
CA SER A 62 -0.92 -1.28 -25.07
C SER A 62 -1.62 -0.68 -23.85
N ALA A 63 -2.89 -1.05 -23.63
CA ALA A 63 -3.64 -0.63 -22.45
C ALA A 63 -2.94 -1.05 -21.15
N LEU A 64 -2.28 -2.21 -21.17
CA LEU A 64 -1.50 -2.72 -20.04
C LEU A 64 -0.28 -1.84 -19.76
N ASP A 65 0.46 -1.43 -20.80
CA ASP A 65 1.65 -0.57 -20.65
C ASP A 65 1.25 0.80 -20.09
N SER A 66 0.14 1.37 -20.57
CA SER A 66 -0.42 2.64 -20.07
C SER A 66 -0.83 2.56 -18.60
N LEU A 67 -1.49 1.47 -18.21
CA LEU A 67 -1.88 1.19 -16.84
C LEU A 67 -0.65 1.03 -15.94
N VAL A 68 0.35 0.26 -16.37
CA VAL A 68 1.60 0.07 -15.62
C VAL A 68 2.31 1.41 -15.44
N LEU A 69 2.53 2.17 -16.52
CA LEU A 69 3.23 3.46 -16.47
C LEU A 69 2.55 4.47 -15.54
N SER A 70 1.21 4.54 -15.57
CA SER A 70 0.45 5.49 -14.75
C SER A 70 0.42 5.13 -13.26
N ASN A 71 0.54 3.85 -12.91
CA ASN A 71 0.47 3.37 -11.52
C ASN A 71 1.85 3.12 -10.90
N ARG A 72 2.88 2.85 -11.71
CA ARG A 72 4.25 2.54 -11.29
C ARG A 72 4.80 3.44 -10.17
N PRO A 73 4.76 4.78 -10.25
CA PRO A 73 5.38 5.62 -9.21
C PRO A 73 4.73 5.42 -7.84
N VAL A 74 3.41 5.26 -7.79
CA VAL A 74 2.68 5.01 -6.55
C VAL A 74 3.00 3.62 -6.01
N LYS A 75 3.03 2.60 -6.87
CA LYS A 75 3.35 1.23 -6.46
C LYS A 75 4.75 1.10 -5.89
N LEU A 76 5.76 1.70 -6.53
CA LEU A 76 7.14 1.68 -6.02
C LEU A 76 7.29 2.45 -4.69
N ALA A 77 6.68 3.63 -4.58
CA ALA A 77 6.70 4.37 -3.32
C ALA A 77 6.04 3.59 -2.17
N LEU A 78 4.99 2.82 -2.47
CA LEU A 78 4.38 1.92 -1.50
C LEU A 78 5.29 0.74 -1.15
N MET A 79 6.07 0.19 -2.07
CA MET A 79 7.03 -0.88 -1.75
C MET A 79 8.10 -0.40 -0.76
N ASP A 80 8.64 0.81 -0.97
CA ASP A 80 9.60 1.41 -0.04
C ASP A 80 8.97 1.65 1.35
N LEU A 81 7.69 2.04 1.38
CA LEU A 81 6.94 2.22 2.62
C LEU A 81 6.68 0.88 3.33
N PHE A 82 6.20 -0.14 2.62
CA PHE A 82 5.97 -1.49 3.15
C PHE A 82 7.26 -2.05 3.75
N GLU A 83 8.37 -1.96 3.02
CA GLU A 83 9.67 -2.40 3.52
C GLU A 83 10.06 -1.66 4.80
N THR A 84 9.96 -0.34 4.81
CA THR A 84 10.35 0.49 5.96
C THR A 84 9.49 0.19 7.19
N VAL A 85 8.19 0.10 7.01
CA VAL A 85 7.20 -0.12 8.08
C VAL A 85 7.35 -1.51 8.69
N LEU A 86 7.53 -2.55 7.86
CA LEU A 86 7.72 -3.92 8.32
C LEU A 86 9.09 -4.12 8.97
N ARG A 87 10.16 -3.54 8.40
CA ARG A 87 11.51 -3.59 8.97
C ARG A 87 11.59 -2.94 10.35
N GLN A 88 10.84 -1.87 10.57
CA GLN A 88 10.81 -1.14 11.85
C GLN A 88 9.75 -1.69 12.83
N GLY A 89 8.94 -2.66 12.44
CA GLY A 89 7.90 -3.24 13.30
C GLY A 89 6.80 -2.24 13.68
N LEU A 90 6.48 -1.28 12.81
CA LEU A 90 5.51 -0.22 13.11
C LEU A 90 4.06 -0.71 12.99
N VAL A 91 3.84 -1.76 12.21
CA VAL A 91 2.55 -2.46 12.04
C VAL A 91 2.73 -3.97 12.19
N ALA A 92 1.62 -4.67 12.38
CA ALA A 92 1.60 -6.12 12.46
C ALA A 92 1.84 -6.76 11.07
N PRO A 93 2.84 -7.66 10.90
CA PRO A 93 3.20 -8.17 9.58
C PRO A 93 2.09 -8.90 8.83
N TRP A 94 1.20 -9.60 9.55
CA TRP A 94 0.07 -10.33 8.94
C TRP A 94 -0.93 -9.41 8.22
N THR A 95 -1.00 -8.13 8.59
CA THR A 95 -1.90 -7.16 7.94
C THR A 95 -1.43 -6.82 6.52
N ALA A 96 -0.13 -6.95 6.24
CA ALA A 96 0.45 -6.68 4.92
C ALA A 96 0.30 -7.85 3.95
N VAL A 97 0.04 -9.07 4.45
CA VAL A 97 0.06 -10.31 3.66
C VAL A 97 -0.87 -10.23 2.45
N PRO A 98 -2.16 -9.84 2.57
CA PRO A 98 -3.05 -9.89 1.42
C PRO A 98 -2.62 -8.96 0.29
N ALA A 99 -2.23 -7.72 0.63
CA ALA A 99 -1.77 -6.75 -0.35
C ALA A 99 -0.44 -7.16 -1.00
N LEU A 100 0.53 -7.67 -0.23
CA LEU A 100 1.81 -8.12 -0.76
C LEU A 100 1.64 -9.29 -1.73
N VAL A 101 0.80 -10.28 -1.39
CA VAL A 101 0.53 -11.42 -2.27
C VAL A 101 -0.12 -10.97 -3.58
N ALA A 102 -1.06 -10.05 -3.52
CA ALA A 102 -1.65 -9.49 -4.74
C ALA A 102 -0.60 -8.75 -5.58
N LEU A 103 0.26 -7.94 -4.96
CA LEU A 103 1.32 -7.22 -5.66
C LEU A 103 2.43 -8.12 -6.22
N CYS A 104 2.61 -9.33 -5.67
CA CYS A 104 3.43 -10.37 -6.31
C CYS A 104 2.88 -10.83 -7.66
N ALA A 105 1.65 -10.48 -8.05
CA ALA A 105 1.12 -10.72 -9.39
C ALA A 105 0.97 -9.44 -10.23
N TYR A 106 1.49 -8.31 -9.74
CA TYR A 106 1.40 -7.05 -10.46
C TYR A 106 2.25 -7.07 -11.75
N PRO A 107 1.75 -6.54 -12.88
CA PRO A 107 2.42 -6.64 -14.19
C PRO A 107 3.71 -5.81 -14.34
N ASP A 108 4.06 -4.97 -13.36
CA ASP A 108 5.37 -4.31 -13.33
C ASP A 108 6.43 -5.17 -12.64
N ALA A 109 7.51 -5.49 -13.35
CA ALA A 109 8.56 -6.37 -12.85
C ALA A 109 9.26 -5.86 -11.58
N ALA A 110 9.44 -4.54 -11.44
CA ALA A 110 10.12 -3.98 -10.27
C ALA A 110 9.23 -4.07 -9.03
N VAL A 111 7.94 -3.73 -9.17
CA VAL A 111 6.94 -3.90 -8.10
C VAL A 111 6.80 -5.37 -7.71
N HIS A 112 6.68 -6.27 -8.69
CA HIS A 112 6.63 -7.72 -8.45
C HIS A 112 7.83 -8.22 -7.65
N GLN A 113 9.04 -7.85 -8.07
CA GLN A 113 10.28 -8.28 -7.42
C GLN A 113 10.37 -7.76 -5.99
N GLN A 114 10.08 -6.49 -5.76
CA GLN A 114 10.09 -5.90 -4.41
C GLN A 114 9.04 -6.54 -3.52
N ALA A 115 7.80 -6.74 -3.99
CA ALA A 115 6.74 -7.39 -3.23
C ALA A 115 7.13 -8.81 -2.80
N CYS A 116 7.66 -9.61 -3.73
CA CYS A 116 8.17 -10.96 -3.43
C CYS A 116 9.27 -10.93 -2.36
N GLN A 117 10.21 -9.99 -2.48
CA GLN A 117 11.34 -9.89 -1.58
C GLN A 117 10.91 -9.45 -0.16
N ILE A 118 9.98 -8.49 -0.06
CA ILE A 118 9.40 -8.05 1.21
C ILE A 118 8.62 -9.19 1.86
N LEU A 119 7.73 -9.85 1.11
CA LEU A 119 6.93 -10.97 1.61
C LEU A 119 7.82 -12.11 2.13
N LYS A 120 8.88 -12.45 1.38
CA LYS A 120 9.84 -13.47 1.79
C LYS A 120 10.58 -13.08 3.07
N ASN A 121 11.25 -11.93 3.07
CA ASN A 121 12.20 -11.55 4.12
C ASN A 121 11.52 -11.25 5.46
N TYR A 122 10.33 -10.65 5.44
CA TYR A 122 9.66 -10.16 6.65
C TYR A 122 8.53 -11.07 7.14
N ILE A 123 8.00 -11.95 6.28
CA ILE A 123 6.88 -12.83 6.63
C ILE A 123 7.29 -14.29 6.48
N LEU A 124 7.55 -14.80 5.27
CA LEU A 124 7.71 -16.24 5.04
C LEU A 124 8.92 -16.85 5.78
N GLU A 125 10.06 -16.16 5.78
CA GLU A 125 11.28 -16.65 6.45
C GLU A 125 11.23 -16.51 7.98
N LYS A 126 10.34 -15.66 8.50
CA LYS A 126 10.30 -15.32 9.94
C LYS A 126 9.12 -15.97 10.66
N ARG A 127 7.94 -15.98 10.03
CA ARG A 127 6.63 -16.29 10.61
C ARG A 127 5.67 -16.81 9.53
N LEU A 128 5.92 -18.03 9.05
CA LEU A 128 5.05 -18.69 8.06
C LEU A 128 3.60 -18.83 8.56
N ASP A 129 3.41 -19.00 9.87
CA ASP A 129 2.10 -19.07 10.52
C ASP A 129 1.25 -17.81 10.27
N PHE A 130 1.87 -16.63 10.18
CA PHE A 130 1.17 -15.40 9.81
C PHE A 130 0.64 -15.45 8.38
N PHE A 131 1.43 -15.99 7.45
CA PHE A 131 0.99 -16.18 6.08
C PHE A 131 -0.16 -17.17 5.99
N GLU A 132 -0.05 -18.33 6.64
CA GLU A 132 -1.10 -19.35 6.66
C GLU A 132 -2.42 -18.81 7.21
N SER A 133 -2.37 -18.00 8.28
CA SER A 133 -3.55 -17.37 8.88
C SER A 133 -4.28 -16.38 7.95
N LYS A 134 -3.62 -15.94 6.88
CA LYS A 134 -4.09 -14.91 5.94
C LYS A 134 -4.25 -15.42 4.51
N LEU A 135 -4.12 -16.73 4.29
CA LEU A 135 -4.10 -17.30 2.94
C LEU A 135 -5.39 -17.04 2.15
N ILE A 136 -6.55 -17.16 2.79
CA ILE A 136 -7.85 -16.91 2.15
C ILE A 136 -7.95 -15.43 1.72
N ASP A 137 -7.70 -14.51 2.65
CA ASP A 137 -7.71 -13.06 2.40
C ASP A 137 -6.73 -12.67 1.28
N ALA A 138 -5.57 -13.33 1.23
CA ALA A 138 -4.53 -13.10 0.24
C ALA A 138 -4.92 -13.56 -1.16
N ILE A 139 -5.52 -14.75 -1.29
CA ILE A 139 -6.03 -15.25 -2.57
C ILE A 139 -7.17 -14.35 -3.07
N GLN A 140 -8.04 -13.89 -2.18
CA GLN A 140 -9.11 -12.96 -2.55
C GLN A 140 -8.54 -11.64 -3.08
N SER A 141 -7.61 -11.03 -2.34
CA SER A 141 -6.95 -9.77 -2.77
C SER A 141 -6.23 -9.93 -4.11
N LEU A 142 -5.57 -11.07 -4.32
CA LEU A 142 -4.92 -11.41 -5.59
C LEU A 142 -5.92 -11.45 -6.74
N PHE A 143 -7.07 -12.10 -6.53
CA PHE A 143 -8.12 -12.21 -7.54
C PHE A 143 -8.73 -10.84 -7.87
N GLU A 144 -9.06 -10.05 -6.85
CA GLU A 144 -9.61 -8.70 -7.01
C GLU A 144 -8.68 -7.80 -7.84
N LEU A 145 -7.38 -7.77 -7.50
CA LEU A 145 -6.40 -6.99 -8.25
C LEU A 145 -6.26 -7.46 -9.70
N SER A 146 -6.20 -8.78 -9.92
CA SER A 146 -6.08 -9.36 -11.26
C SER A 146 -7.30 -9.05 -12.12
N PHE A 147 -8.49 -9.11 -11.50
CA PHE A 147 -9.74 -8.74 -12.14
C PHE A 147 -9.76 -7.25 -12.51
N ASP A 148 -9.37 -6.36 -11.59
CA ASP A 148 -9.34 -4.91 -11.83
C ASP A 148 -8.37 -4.53 -12.95
N ILE A 149 -7.18 -5.13 -12.98
CA ILE A 149 -6.21 -4.94 -14.06
C ILE A 149 -6.82 -5.40 -15.40
N SER A 150 -7.46 -6.58 -15.40
CA SER A 150 -8.09 -7.14 -16.60
C SER A 150 -9.26 -6.29 -17.09
N ALA A 151 -10.10 -5.77 -16.19
CA ALA A 151 -11.23 -4.91 -16.52
C ALA A 151 -10.77 -3.58 -17.17
N GLN A 152 -9.63 -3.05 -16.74
CA GLN A 152 -9.07 -1.82 -17.30
C GLN A 152 -8.34 -2.04 -18.64
N CYS A 153 -7.72 -3.20 -18.84
CA CYS A 153 -7.06 -3.56 -20.09
C CYS A 153 -8.04 -4.10 -21.14
N GLY A 154 -9.14 -4.71 -20.68
CA GLY A 154 -10.14 -5.43 -21.48
C GLY A 154 -11.33 -4.60 -21.94
N SER A 155 -11.18 -3.28 -22.12
CA SER A 155 -12.20 -2.49 -22.83
C SER A 155 -12.19 -2.82 -24.33
N LEU A 156 -12.60 -4.05 -24.65
CA LEU A 156 -13.03 -4.50 -25.97
C LEU A 156 -14.57 -4.60 -25.93
N GLN A 157 -15.20 -3.64 -26.62
CA GLN A 157 -16.53 -3.73 -27.24
C GLN A 157 -17.77 -3.89 -26.34
N SER A 158 -18.35 -2.76 -25.88
CA SER A 158 -19.81 -2.66 -25.67
C SER A 158 -20.53 -2.31 -26.98
N SER A 159 -20.27 -3.07 -28.05
CA SER A 159 -21.14 -3.12 -29.22
C SER A 159 -21.58 -4.57 -29.46
N SER A 160 -22.27 -5.13 -28.47
CA SER A 160 -23.14 -6.29 -28.70
C SER A 160 -24.24 -6.30 -27.64
N GLY A 161 -25.11 -5.29 -27.74
CA GLY A 161 -26.36 -5.16 -26.98
C GLY A 161 -27.57 -5.11 -27.91
N LYS A 162 -27.51 -5.81 -29.05
CA LYS A 162 -28.64 -6.03 -29.96
C LYS A 162 -28.58 -7.42 -30.58
N VAL A 163 -28.54 -8.47 -29.78
CA VAL A 163 -29.00 -9.80 -30.23
C VAL A 163 -29.65 -10.44 -29.00
N LEU A 164 -30.85 -10.99 -29.19
CA LEU A 164 -31.71 -11.67 -28.21
C LEU A 164 -32.60 -10.73 -27.39
N THR A 165 -33.74 -10.32 -27.98
CA THR A 165 -35.09 -10.73 -27.56
C THR A 165 -36.14 -9.88 -28.30
N GLU A 166 -36.58 -10.32 -29.48
CA GLU A 166 -37.88 -9.90 -30.03
C GLU A 166 -38.49 -11.03 -30.86
N GLU A 167 -37.69 -11.80 -31.60
CA GLU A 167 -38.18 -12.97 -32.37
C GLU A 167 -38.51 -14.23 -31.53
N MET A 168 -38.25 -14.24 -30.22
CA MET A 168 -38.65 -15.37 -29.34
C MET A 168 -39.99 -15.14 -28.62
N MET A 169 -40.67 -14.00 -28.84
CA MET A 169 -41.95 -13.66 -28.19
C MET A 169 -43.16 -13.55 -29.14
N GLU A 170 -43.05 -13.99 -30.40
CA GLU A 170 -44.21 -14.12 -31.31
C GLU A 170 -44.65 -15.59 -31.54
N GLY A 171 -44.20 -16.51 -30.70
CA GLY A 171 -44.45 -17.95 -30.85
C GLY A 171 -45.25 -18.63 -29.73
N LEU A 172 -45.97 -17.89 -28.88
CA LEU A 172 -46.84 -18.43 -27.83
C LEU A 172 -48.21 -17.77 -27.84
#